data_AF-A0A7W1IMU9-F1
#
_entry.id   AF-A0A7W1IMU9-F1
#
_cell.length_a   1.000
_cell.length_b   1.000
_cell.length_c   1.000
_cell.angle_alpha   90.00
_cell.angle_beta   90.00
_cell.angle_gamma   90.00
#
_symmetry.space_group_name_H-M   'P 1'
#
loop_
_entity.id
_entity.type
_entity.pdbx_description
1 polymer ?
#
loop_
_entity_poly.entity_id
_entity_poly.type
_entity_poly.pdbx_seq_one_letter_code
_entity_poly.pdbx_strand_id
1 'polypeptide(L)' 'MKKKTKIISLKNHRATNPSNETLTIEKLKTFKALENLSEEEAQQMLLEIKVLSAVMIDLLNNQQKENSENDLTLNEAA' A
#
# COMPACT_ATOMS: atom_id res chain seq x y z
N MET A 1 24.06 -24.70 -20.69
CA MET A 1 23.51 -23.37 -21.05
C MET A 1 23.07 -22.67 -19.77
N LYS A 2 23.79 -21.62 -19.32
CA LYS A 2 23.44 -20.88 -18.09
C LYS A 2 22.39 -19.82 -18.43
N LYS A 3 21.14 -20.00 -17.97
CA LYS A 3 20.06 -19.01 -18.15
C LYS A 3 20.36 -17.81 -17.26
N LYS A 4 20.74 -16.68 -17.87
CA LYS A 4 20.87 -15.40 -17.15
C LYS A 4 19.47 -14.90 -16.84
N THR A 5 19.03 -15.06 -15.60
CA THR A 5 17.77 -14.46 -15.13
C THR A 5 17.96 -12.95 -15.07
N LYS A 6 17.34 -12.22 -15.99
CA LYS A 6 17.34 -10.77 -16.00
C LYS A 6 16.41 -10.32 -14.88
N ILE A 7 16.97 -9.80 -13.77
CA ILE A 7 16.18 -9.20 -12.70
C ILE A 7 15.55 -7.93 -13.29
N ILE A 8 14.23 -7.92 -13.42
CA ILE A 8 13.49 -6.75 -13.89
C ILE A 8 13.17 -5.91 -12.66
N SER A 9 13.77 -4.73 -12.56
CA SER A 9 13.41 -3.74 -11.55
C SER A 9 11.93 -3.37 -11.73
N LEU A 10 11.12 -3.66 -10.71
CA LEU A 10 9.76 -3.15 -10.64
C LEU A 10 9.89 -1.63 -10.55
N LYS A 11 9.56 -0.94 -11.64
CA LYS A 11 9.48 0.52 -11.64
C LYS A 11 8.56 0.91 -10.48
N ASN A 12 9.00 1.86 -9.66
CA ASN A 12 8.21 2.47 -8.60
C ASN A 12 6.97 3.12 -9.21
N HIS A 13 5.92 2.33 -9.45
CA HIS A 13 4.59 2.86 -9.63
C HIS A 13 4.17 3.36 -8.26
N ARG A 14 4.41 4.66 -8.00
CA ARG A 14 3.65 5.39 -7.00
C ARG A 14 2.19 5.25 -7.39
N ALA A 15 1.52 4.22 -6.86
CA ALA A 15 0.08 4.17 -6.81
C ALA A 15 -0.37 5.19 -5.76
N THR A 16 -0.07 6.47 -5.99
CA THR A 16 -0.70 7.56 -5.27
C THR A 16 -2.09 7.69 -5.84
N ASN A 17 -3.12 7.59 -4.98
CA ASN A 17 -4.46 8.07 -5.29
C ASN A 17 -4.31 9.50 -5.81
N PRO A 18 -4.46 9.74 -7.13
CA PRO A 18 -4.10 11.03 -7.73
C PRO A 18 -5.01 12.17 -7.26
N SER A 19 -6.12 11.84 -6.58
CA SER A 19 -7.17 12.77 -6.18
C SER A 19 -7.26 13.01 -4.67
N ASN A 20 -6.46 12.31 -3.84
CA ASN A 20 -6.64 12.26 -2.37
C ASN A 20 -8.11 11.97 -1.95
N GLU A 21 -8.86 11.26 -2.80
CA GLU A 21 -10.26 11.01 -2.53
C GLU A 21 -10.40 9.98 -1.40
N THR A 22 -11.14 10.35 -0.36
CA THR A 22 -11.52 9.41 0.70
C THR A 22 -12.44 8.32 0.12
N LEU A 23 -12.17 7.07 0.49
CA LEU A 23 -13.07 5.96 0.21
C LEU A 23 -14.35 6.13 1.05
N THR A 24 -15.49 6.26 0.38
CA THR A 24 -16.83 6.32 0.97
C THR A 24 -17.59 5.04 0.66
N ILE A 25 -18.70 4.80 1.34
CA ILE A 25 -19.58 3.64 1.07
C ILE A 25 -20.11 3.70 -0.36
N GLU A 26 -20.53 4.88 -0.83
CA GLU A 26 -21.00 5.06 -2.21
C GLU A 26 -19.93 4.64 -3.22
N LYS A 27 -18.67 5.04 -3.01
CA LYS A 27 -17.55 4.61 -3.86
C LYS A 27 -17.26 3.13 -3.72
N LEU A 28 -17.33 2.59 -2.51
CA LEU A 28 -17.16 1.16 -2.27
C LEU A 28 -18.16 0.34 -3.10
N LYS A 29 -19.41 0.81 -3.19
CA LYS A 29 -20.47 0.18 -3.99
C LYS A 29 -20.34 0.40 -5.50
N THR A 30 -19.40 1.23 -5.98
CA THR A 30 -19.11 1.32 -7.43
C THR A 30 -18.25 0.15 -7.94
N PHE A 31 -17.62 -0.60 -7.04
CA PHE A 31 -16.85 -1.78 -7.41
C PHE A 31 -17.78 -2.97 -7.62
N LYS A 32 -17.64 -3.65 -8.77
CA LYS A 32 -18.53 -4.73 -9.21
C LYS A 32 -18.71 -5.88 -8.20
N ALA A 33 -17.70 -6.12 -7.37
CA ALA A 33 -17.77 -7.17 -6.35
C ALA A 33 -18.53 -6.75 -5.08
N LEU A 34 -18.75 -5.45 -4.88
CA LEU A 34 -19.21 -4.83 -3.63
C LEU A 34 -20.52 -4.04 -3.81
N GLU A 35 -21.06 -3.99 -5.03
CA GLU A 35 -22.24 -3.23 -5.41
C GLU A 35 -23.52 -3.65 -4.68
N ASN A 36 -23.61 -4.92 -4.27
CA ASN A 36 -24.79 -5.51 -3.64
C ASN A 36 -24.66 -5.68 -2.11
N LEU A 37 -23.62 -5.13 -1.49
CA LEU A 37 -23.49 -5.18 -0.03
C LEU A 37 -24.62 -4.42 0.66
N SER A 38 -25.13 -4.98 1.76
CA SER A 38 -25.99 -4.24 2.67
C SER A 38 -25.26 -3.00 3.21
N GLU A 39 -26.00 -2.06 3.80
CA GLU A 39 -25.37 -0.88 4.36
C GLU A 39 -24.44 -1.22 5.53
N GLU A 40 -24.85 -2.17 6.37
CA GLU A 40 -24.06 -2.67 7.50
C GLU A 40 -22.81 -3.41 7.01
N GLU A 41 -22.93 -4.26 5.98
CA GLU A 41 -21.80 -4.96 5.37
C GLU A 41 -20.80 -3.99 4.75
N ALA A 42 -21.29 -2.95 4.07
CA ALA A 42 -20.45 -1.93 3.46
C ALA A 42 -19.74 -1.06 4.51
N GLN A 43 -20.40 -0.74 5.62
CA GLN A 43 -19.78 -0.04 6.76
C GLN A 43 -18.66 -0.88 7.38
N GLN A 44 -18.91 -2.17 7.61
CA GLN A 44 -17.93 -3.09 8.17
C GLN A 44 -16.72 -3.24 7.23
N MET A 45 -16.97 -3.42 5.93
CA MET A 45 -15.89 -3.54 4.95
C MET A 45 -15.07 -2.26 4.82
N LEU A 46 -15.71 -1.09 4.86
CA LEU A 46 -15.01 0.19 4.86
C LEU A 46 -14.10 0.33 6.09
N LEU A 47 -14.55 -0.12 7.26
CA LEU A 47 -13.74 -0.14 8.46
C LEU A 47 -12.54 -1.06 8.32
N GLU A 48 -12.74 -2.28 7.82
CA GLU A 48 -11.67 -3.26 7.60
C GLU A 48 -10.60 -2.74 6.64
N ILE A 49 -11.01 -2.11 5.54
CA ILE A 49 -10.08 -1.48 4.58
C ILE A 49 -9.27 -0.37 5.26
N LYS A 50 -9.90 0.47 6.10
CA LYS A 50 -9.21 1.53 6.84
C LYS A 50 -8.18 0.97 7.82
N VAL A 51 -8.55 -0.07 8.57
CA VAL A 51 -7.65 -0.73 9.53
C VAL A 51 -6.45 -1.34 8.79
N LEU A 52 -6.70 -2.10 7.71
CA LEU A 52 -5.63 -2.69 6.90
C LEU A 52 -4.70 -1.62 6.33
N SER A 53 -5.26 -0.53 5.81
CA SER A 53 -4.49 0.59 5.27
C SER A 53 -3.60 1.23 6.33
N ALA A 54 -4.10 1.42 7.54
CA ALA A 54 -3.32 1.95 8.66
C ALA A 54 -2.15 1.02 9.02
N VAL A 55 -2.40 -0.29 9.14
CA VAL A 55 -1.36 -1.29 9.40
C VAL A 55 -0.30 -1.31 8.30
N MET A 56 -0.70 -1.21 7.03
CA MET A 56 0.24 -1.12 5.91
C MET A 56 1.09 0.15 5.96
N ILE A 57 0.49 1.30 6.27
CA ILE A 57 1.21 2.57 6.41
C ILE A 57 2.24 2.46 7.53
N ASP A 58 1.86 1.92 8.69
CA ASP A 58 2.77 1.73 9.82
C ASP A 58 3.94 0.80 9.47
N LEU A 59 3.65 -0.31 8.78
CA LEU A 59 4.68 -1.24 8.31
C LEU A 59 5.66 -0.55 7.34
N LEU A 60 5.14 0.18 6.36
CA LEU A 60 5.96 0.90 5.38
C LEU A 60 6.81 1.99 6.04
N ASN A 61 6.25 2.72 7.00
CA ASN A 61 6.97 3.74 7.76
C ASN A 61 8.09 3.12 8.62
N ASN A 62 7.84 1.96 9.24
CA ASN A 62 8.85 1.26 10.02
C ASN A 62 9.99 0.72 9.14
N GLN A 63 9.68 0.15 7.97
CA GLN A 63 10.69 -0.27 7.00
C GLN A 63 11.52 0.90 6.43
N GLN A 64 10.91 2.07 6.25
CA GLN A 64 11.63 3.26 5.81
C GLN A 64 12.60 3.79 6.88
N LYS A 65 12.23 3.74 8.16
CA LYS A 65 13.14 4.11 9.25
C LYS A 65 14.36 3.20 9.30
N GLU A 66 14.18 1.88 9.22
CA GLU A 66 15.28 0.92 9.21
C GLU A 66 16.20 1.06 8.00
N ASN A 67 15.64 1.35 6.81
CA ASN A 67 16.45 1.59 5.61
C ASN A 67 17.19 2.94 5.64
N SER A 68 16.65 3.95 6.33
CA SER A 68 17.29 5.27 6.45
C SER A 68 18.45 5.25 7.46
N GLU A 69 18.38 4.43 8.51
CA GLU A 69 19.47 4.26 9.48
C GLU A 69 20.64 3.46 8.91
N ASN A 70 20.39 2.46 8.04
CA ASN A 70 21.45 1.69 7.40
C ASN A 70 22.26 2.50 6.36
N ASP A 71 21.67 3.52 5.74
CA ASP A 71 22.37 4.37 4.75
C ASP A 71 23.34 5.38 5.40
N LEU A 72 23.11 5.74 6.68
CA LEU A 72 24.01 6.60 7.46
C LEU A 72 25.28 5.86 7.91
N THR A 73 25.19 4.57 8.22
CA THR A 73 26.35 3.79 8.72
C THR A 73 27.38 3.44 7.64
N LEU A 74 27.01 3.50 6.35
CA LEU A 74 27.94 3.27 5.23
C LEU A 74 28.78 4.50 4.87
N ASN A 75 28.30 5.71 5.16
CA ASN A 75 29.04 6.95 4.87
C ASN A 75 30.02 7.35 5.98
N GLU A 76 29.88 6.82 7.20
CA GLU A 76 30.85 7.06 8.29
C GLU A 76 32.02 6.07 8.29
N ALA A 77 31.97 5.02 7.46
CA ALA A 77 33.00 3.99 7.36
C ALA A 77 33.84 4.06 6.07
N ALA A 78 33.71 5.14 5.28
CA ALA A 78 34.44 5.37 4.02
C ALA A 78 35.45 6.52 4.13
#